data_AF-A0A7S2LL48-F1
#
_entry.id   AF-A0A7S2LL48-F1
#
_cell.length_a   1.000
_cell.length_b   1.000
_cell.length_c   1.000
_cell.angle_alpha   90.00
_cell.angle_beta   90.00
_cell.angle_gamma   90.00
#
_symmetry.space_group_name_H-M   'P 1'
#
loop_
_entity.id
_entity.type
_entity.pdbx_description
1 polymer ?
#
loop_
_entity_poly.entity_id
_entity_poly.type
_entity_poly.pdbx_seq_one_letter_code
_entity_poly.pdbx_strand_id
1 'polypeptide(L)'
;DKPNLPDETARIEASKSGVVYNPPNADITGESSRVVVTMPGSASMQALAMSRSIGDGKAFQDAGVIPNPILDVVDLKPYAQLAKDKIVFAVAASDGLLDRFDIDDVAWYIGSAMISGSDLNLLTLCEQLILECSKKWQTQNSKLLMQYRDDISIAVTRVHL
;
A
#
# COMPACT_ATOMS: atom_id res chain seq x y z
N ASP A 1 5.14 -4.90 -3.03
CA ASP A 1 4.24 -5.14 -4.18
C ASP A 1 3.34 -6.33 -3.90
N LYS A 2 2.18 -6.45 -4.54
CA LYS A 2 1.21 -7.51 -4.25
C LYS A 2 1.58 -8.81 -5.00
N PRO A 3 1.57 -9.99 -4.34
CA PRO A 3 2.00 -11.26 -4.94
C PRO A 3 1.28 -11.69 -6.23
N ASN A 4 0.03 -11.27 -6.42
CA ASN A 4 -0.82 -11.66 -7.54
C ASN A 4 -0.56 -10.88 -8.84
N LEU A 5 0.38 -9.92 -8.84
CA LEU A 5 0.77 -9.26 -10.09
C LEU A 5 1.52 -10.24 -11.00
N PRO A 6 1.33 -10.20 -12.34
CA PRO A 6 1.86 -11.23 -13.25
C PRO A 6 3.36 -11.51 -13.11
N ASP A 7 4.18 -10.46 -13.08
CA ASP A 7 5.64 -10.59 -12.97
C ASP A 7 6.08 -11.09 -11.59
N GLU A 8 5.33 -10.73 -10.55
CA GLU A 8 5.58 -11.15 -9.18
C GLU A 8 5.23 -12.63 -9.01
N THR A 9 4.06 -13.03 -9.51
CA THR A 9 3.60 -14.42 -9.51
C THR A 9 4.57 -15.32 -10.28
N ALA A 10 4.94 -14.93 -11.50
CA ALA A 10 5.87 -15.71 -12.32
C ALA A 10 7.22 -15.93 -11.61
N ARG A 11 7.75 -14.92 -10.92
CA ARG A 11 8.99 -15.04 -10.14
C ARG A 11 8.84 -15.98 -8.94
N ILE A 12 7.75 -15.84 -8.18
CA ILE A 12 7.49 -16.64 -6.98
C ILE A 12 7.29 -18.11 -7.35
N GLU A 13 6.48 -18.40 -8.37
CA GLU A 13 6.19 -19.77 -8.80
C GLU A 13 7.38 -20.44 -9.49
N ALA A 14 8.31 -19.66 -10.06
CA ALA A 14 9.59 -20.17 -10.54
C ALA A 14 10.52 -20.60 -9.38
N SER A 15 10.29 -20.09 -8.17
CA SER A 15 10.98 -20.54 -6.96
C SER A 15 10.38 -21.87 -6.52
N LYS A 16 11.20 -22.90 -6.31
CA LYS A 16 10.72 -24.26 -5.99
C LYS A 16 10.02 -24.36 -4.62
N SER A 17 9.95 -23.28 -3.85
CA SER A 17 9.47 -23.24 -2.47
C SER A 17 8.37 -22.19 -2.21
N GLY A 18 8.08 -21.32 -3.17
CA GLY A 18 7.08 -20.26 -3.05
C GLY A 18 5.77 -20.60 -3.76
N VAL A 19 4.64 -20.26 -3.14
CA VAL A 19 3.31 -20.36 -3.76
C VAL A 19 2.59 -19.04 -3.59
N VAL A 20 1.97 -18.55 -4.66
CA VAL A 20 1.02 -17.43 -4.57
C VAL A 20 -0.35 -17.97 -4.17
N TYR A 21 -0.81 -17.57 -2.99
CA TYR A 21 -2.16 -17.85 -2.53
C TYR A 21 -3.05 -16.63 -2.78
N ASN A 22 -4.12 -16.85 -3.54
CA ASN A 22 -5.17 -15.86 -3.76
C ASN A 22 -6.40 -16.28 -2.92
N PRO A 23 -6.77 -15.50 -1.89
CA PRO A 23 -7.93 -15.80 -1.08
C PRO A 23 -9.20 -15.92 -1.92
N PRO A 24 -10.00 -16.98 -1.72
CA PRO A 24 -11.31 -17.04 -2.35
C PRO A 24 -12.17 -15.88 -1.81
N ASN A 25 -12.91 -15.21 -2.70
CA ASN A 25 -13.75 -14.05 -2.35
C ASN A 25 -12.97 -12.86 -1.77
N ALA A 26 -11.73 -12.62 -2.22
CA ALA A 26 -10.93 -11.45 -1.82
C ALA A 26 -11.72 -10.11 -1.94
N ASP A 27 -12.57 -9.97 -2.96
CA ASP A 27 -13.42 -8.79 -3.17
C ASP A 27 -14.44 -8.57 -2.04
N ILE A 28 -14.81 -9.63 -1.32
CA ILE A 28 -15.79 -9.62 -0.23
C ILE A 28 -15.06 -9.51 1.12
N THR A 29 -14.00 -10.30 1.31
CA THR A 29 -13.29 -10.38 2.60
C THR A 29 -12.29 -9.24 2.78
N GLY A 30 -11.85 -8.61 1.70
CA GLY A 30 -10.75 -7.66 1.71
C GLY A 30 -9.40 -8.31 2.01
N GLU A 31 -9.31 -9.64 1.92
CA GLU A 31 -8.03 -10.33 2.06
C GLU A 31 -7.18 -10.15 0.80
N SER A 32 -5.91 -9.77 0.98
CA SER A 32 -4.95 -9.65 -0.11
C SER A 32 -4.22 -10.97 -0.38
N SER A 33 -3.70 -11.10 -1.60
CA SER A 33 -2.85 -12.22 -2.00
C SER A 33 -1.63 -12.38 -1.08
N ARG A 34 -1.11 -13.61 -1.02
CA ARG A 34 -0.02 -13.98 -0.10
C ARG A 34 1.05 -14.79 -0.82
N VAL A 35 2.32 -14.58 -0.45
CA VAL A 35 3.38 -15.57 -0.67
C VAL A 35 3.37 -16.54 0.48
N VAL A 36 3.16 -17.82 0.21
CA VAL A 36 3.13 -18.87 1.23
C VAL A 36 4.39 -19.73 1.11
N VAL A 37 5.04 -19.98 2.26
CA VAL A 37 6.23 -20.83 2.35
C VAL A 37 6.07 -21.85 3.47
N THR A 38 6.58 -23.06 3.25
CA THR A 38 6.75 -24.05 4.31
C THR A 38 8.08 -23.81 5.02
N MET A 39 8.06 -23.70 6.34
CA MET A 39 9.28 -23.40 7.10
C MET A 39 10.22 -24.62 7.16
N PRO A 40 11.54 -24.44 6.94
CA PRO A 40 12.50 -25.54 7.02
C PRO A 40 12.42 -26.27 8.37
N GLY A 41 12.28 -27.59 8.33
CA GLY A 41 12.21 -28.43 9.54
C GLY A 41 10.91 -28.32 10.33
N SER A 42 9.87 -27.69 9.77
CA SER A 42 8.57 -27.55 10.42
C SER A 42 7.43 -27.83 9.44
N ALA A 43 6.31 -28.35 9.94
CA ALA A 43 5.06 -28.44 9.17
C ALA A 43 4.31 -27.08 9.12
N SER A 44 4.83 -26.05 9.81
CA SER A 44 4.22 -24.72 9.83
C SER A 44 4.40 -24.02 8.49
N MET A 45 3.31 -23.45 7.98
CA MET A 45 3.33 -22.50 6.87
C MET A 45 3.39 -21.07 7.42
N GLN A 46 4.13 -20.22 6.72
CA GLN A 46 4.10 -18.77 6.93
C GLN A 46 3.66 -18.08 5.65
N ALA A 47 3.07 -16.90 5.78
CA ALA A 47 2.52 -16.16 4.67
C ALA A 47 2.89 -14.67 4.77
N LEU A 48 3.28 -14.07 3.66
CA LEU A 48 3.52 -12.62 3.53
C LEU A 48 2.52 -11.98 2.58
N ALA A 49 2.03 -10.80 2.93
CA ALA A 49 1.15 -9.98 2.11
C ALA A 49 1.84 -9.29 0.92
N MET A 50 3.16 -9.48 0.79
CA MET A 50 3.99 -8.78 -0.17
C MET A 50 4.98 -9.73 -0.83
N SER A 51 5.28 -9.49 -2.10
CA SER A 51 6.28 -10.22 -2.89
C SER A 51 7.67 -9.60 -2.87
N ARG A 52 7.78 -8.41 -2.27
CA ARG A 52 9.02 -7.65 -2.14
C ARG A 52 9.09 -7.02 -0.76
N SER A 53 10.13 -7.31 -0.02
CA SER A 53 10.34 -6.86 1.35
C SER A 53 11.81 -6.93 1.74
N ILE A 54 12.18 -6.16 2.75
CA ILE A 54 13.50 -6.23 3.37
C ILE A 54 13.39 -7.18 4.57
N GLY A 55 14.20 -8.22 4.60
CA GLY A 55 14.23 -9.18 5.71
C GLY A 55 13.55 -10.51 5.38
N ASP A 56 12.60 -10.91 6.23
CA ASP A 56 11.78 -12.15 6.18
C ASP A 56 12.54 -13.49 6.14
N GLY A 57 13.86 -13.45 6.25
CA GLY A 57 14.70 -14.63 6.39
C GLY A 57 14.80 -15.47 5.11
N LYS A 58 15.61 -16.53 5.20
CA LYS A 58 16.04 -17.32 4.03
C LYS A 58 14.88 -18.04 3.34
N ALA A 59 13.87 -18.50 4.08
CA ALA A 59 12.75 -19.26 3.49
C ALA A 59 11.96 -18.42 2.48
N PHE A 60 11.68 -17.15 2.79
CA PHE A 60 10.98 -16.25 1.87
C PHE A 60 11.87 -15.77 0.72
N GLN A 61 13.16 -15.54 0.98
CA GLN A 61 14.12 -15.19 -0.08
C GLN A 61 14.25 -16.32 -1.12
N ASP A 62 14.37 -17.57 -0.64
CA ASP A 62 14.40 -18.75 -1.51
C ASP A 62 13.06 -18.95 -2.24
N ALA A 63 11.96 -18.42 -1.70
CA ALA A 63 10.62 -18.40 -2.31
C ALA A 63 10.36 -17.23 -3.28
N GLY A 64 11.41 -16.49 -3.67
CA GLY A 64 11.30 -15.40 -4.64
C GLY A 64 10.84 -14.06 -4.08
N VAL A 65 10.78 -13.90 -2.75
CA VAL A 65 10.63 -12.58 -2.11
C VAL A 65 11.95 -11.84 -2.19
N ILE A 66 11.95 -10.67 -2.83
CA ILE A 66 13.17 -9.91 -3.12
C ILE A 66 13.15 -8.52 -2.49
N PRO A 67 14.30 -7.97 -2.07
CA PRO A 67 14.36 -6.62 -1.51
C PRO A 67 14.43 -5.54 -2.60
N ASN A 68 14.54 -5.91 -3.89
CA ASN A 68 14.72 -4.98 -4.99
C ASN A 68 13.46 -4.11 -5.17
N PRO A 69 13.55 -2.78 -4.97
CA PRO A 69 12.42 -1.89 -5.22
C PRO A 69 12.13 -1.78 -6.71
N ILE A 70 10.91 -1.36 -7.03
CA ILE A 70 10.59 -0.83 -8.36
C ILE A 70 10.98 0.65 -8.34
N LEU A 71 11.82 1.06 -9.30
CA LEU A 71 12.26 2.45 -9.43
C LEU A 71 11.55 3.08 -10.61
N ASP A 72 10.82 4.16 -10.34
CA ASP A 72 10.27 5.04 -11.37
C ASP A 72 10.84 6.46 -11.18
N VAL A 73 11.12 7.13 -12.29
CA VAL A 73 11.72 8.48 -12.32
C VAL A 73 10.82 9.39 -13.14
N VAL A 74 10.15 10.31 -12.44
CA VAL A 74 9.24 11.27 -13.06
C VAL A 74 9.98 12.59 -13.30
N ASP A 75 10.09 13.01 -14.56
CA ASP A 75 10.60 14.34 -14.90
C ASP A 75 9.50 15.39 -14.70
N LEU A 76 9.73 16.32 -13.78
CA LEU A 76 8.78 17.37 -13.45
C LEU A 76 8.96 18.64 -14.30
N LYS A 77 10.03 18.74 -15.12
CA LYS A 77 10.28 19.91 -15.99
C LYS A 77 9.11 20.24 -16.92
N PRO A 78 8.42 19.27 -17.56
CA PRO A 78 7.26 19.57 -18.40
C PRO A 78 6.13 20.28 -17.64
N TYR A 79 6.07 20.11 -16.31
CA TYR A 79 5.05 20.70 -15.45
C TYR A 79 5.52 22.01 -14.78
N ALA A 80 6.78 22.42 -14.97
CA ALA A 80 7.32 23.65 -14.37
C ALA A 80 6.53 24.91 -14.80
N GLN A 81 6.01 24.93 -16.03
CA GLN A 81 5.17 26.05 -16.49
C GLN A 81 3.79 26.07 -15.82
N LEU A 82 3.31 24.92 -15.33
CA LEU A 82 2.07 24.82 -14.59
C LEU A 82 2.24 25.25 -13.12
N ALA A 83 3.47 25.20 -12.59
CA ALA A 83 3.77 25.48 -11.20
C ALA A 83 3.70 26.96 -10.81
N LYS A 84 3.55 27.89 -11.77
CA LYS A 84 3.41 29.33 -11.46
C LYS A 84 2.19 29.62 -10.59
N ASP A 85 1.09 28.91 -10.85
CA ASP A 85 -0.19 29.09 -10.16
C ASP A 85 -0.76 27.78 -9.59
N LYS A 86 0.00 26.67 -9.65
CA LYS A 86 -0.44 25.35 -9.15
C LYS A 86 0.53 24.82 -8.10
N ILE A 87 -0.03 24.01 -7.20
CA ILE A 87 0.74 23.31 -6.18
C ILE A 87 1.01 21.90 -6.68
N VAL A 88 2.28 21.50 -6.65
CA VAL A 88 2.70 20.12 -6.89
C VAL A 88 3.06 19.52 -5.54
N PHE A 89 2.59 18.31 -5.29
CA PHE A 89 2.82 17.58 -4.06
C PHE A 89 2.98 16.09 -4.35
N ALA A 90 3.59 15.39 -3.40
CA ALA A 90 3.69 13.94 -3.40
C ALA A 90 3.08 13.39 -2.11
N VAL A 91 2.42 12.24 -2.23
CA VAL A 91 1.84 11.49 -1.12
C VAL A 91 2.46 10.10 -1.11
N ALA A 92 2.93 9.67 0.05
CA ALA A 92 3.27 8.28 0.32
C ALA A 92 2.35 7.76 1.43
N ALA A 93 1.75 6.59 1.24
CA ALA A 93 0.83 6.00 2.20
C ALA A 93 1.00 4.48 2.27
N SER A 94 0.69 3.88 3.43
CA SER A 94 0.61 2.42 3.58
C SER A 94 -0.66 1.88 2.93
N ASP A 95 -0.69 0.57 2.62
CA ASP A 95 -1.90 -0.11 2.17
C ASP A 95 -3.01 -0.10 3.23
N GLY A 96 -2.68 0.00 4.51
CA GLY A 96 -3.64 0.31 5.55
C GLY A 96 -4.51 1.56 5.28
N LEU A 97 -4.03 2.56 4.53
CA LEU A 97 -4.84 3.68 4.02
C LEU A 97 -5.48 3.35 2.68
N LEU A 98 -4.68 2.90 1.71
CA LEU A 98 -5.08 2.77 0.30
C LEU A 98 -6.05 1.61 0.03
N ASP A 99 -6.13 0.61 0.91
CA ASP A 99 -7.14 -0.44 0.85
C ASP A 99 -8.56 0.06 1.24
N ARG A 100 -8.68 1.33 1.67
CA ARG A 100 -9.95 1.96 2.13
C ARG A 100 -10.28 3.30 1.49
N PHE A 101 -9.32 3.90 0.79
CA PHE A 101 -9.51 5.16 0.09
C PHE A 101 -9.06 5.02 -1.35
N ASP A 102 -9.84 5.62 -2.25
CA ASP A 102 -9.41 5.79 -3.62
C ASP A 102 -8.26 6.81 -3.69
N ILE A 103 -7.29 6.58 -4.58
CA ILE A 103 -6.13 7.44 -4.74
C ILE A 103 -6.56 8.85 -5.18
N ASP A 104 -7.61 8.94 -6.02
CA ASP A 104 -8.13 10.21 -6.50
C ASP A 104 -8.79 11.01 -5.37
N ASP A 105 -9.49 10.33 -4.44
CA ASP A 105 -10.05 10.95 -3.25
C ASP A 105 -8.94 11.52 -2.35
N VAL A 106 -7.88 10.73 -2.10
CA VAL A 106 -6.73 11.17 -1.31
C VAL A 106 -6.09 12.39 -1.95
N ALA A 107 -5.84 12.35 -3.26
CA ALA A 107 -5.26 13.46 -4.00
C ALA A 107 -6.14 14.72 -3.93
N TRP A 108 -7.45 14.56 -4.07
CA TRP A 108 -8.42 15.66 -3.98
C TRP A 108 -8.41 16.32 -2.60
N TYR A 109 -8.49 15.52 -1.53
CA TYR A 109 -8.47 16.05 -0.16
C TYR A 109 -7.17 16.81 0.12
N ILE A 110 -6.02 16.20 -0.18
CA ILE A 110 -4.70 16.83 0.06
C ILE A 110 -4.57 18.11 -0.77
N GLY A 111 -4.91 18.07 -2.06
CA GLY A 111 -4.86 19.23 -2.94
C GLY A 111 -5.72 20.38 -2.43
N SER A 112 -6.93 20.08 -1.95
CA SER A 112 -7.87 21.07 -1.40
C SER A 112 -7.32 21.77 -0.16
N ALA A 113 -6.68 21.03 0.76
CA ALA A 113 -6.07 21.61 1.96
C ALA A 113 -4.81 22.45 1.67
N MET A 114 -4.16 22.23 0.53
CA MET A 114 -2.98 22.99 0.13
C MET A 114 -3.32 24.33 -0.54
N ILE A 115 -4.52 24.50 -1.08
CA ILE A 115 -4.94 25.77 -1.70
C ILE A 115 -5.08 26.86 -0.62
N SER A 116 -4.53 28.04 -0.90
CA SER A 116 -4.58 29.18 0.02
C SER A 116 -6.03 29.59 0.34
N GLY A 117 -6.33 29.77 1.63
CA GLY A 117 -7.69 30.07 2.12
C GLY A 117 -8.45 28.86 2.66
N SER A 118 -7.85 27.67 2.67
CA SER A 118 -8.34 26.53 3.44
C SER A 118 -8.26 26.82 4.95
N ASP A 119 -9.37 26.69 5.67
CA ASP A 119 -9.39 26.69 7.14
C ASP A 119 -8.73 25.43 7.73
N LEU A 120 -8.55 24.40 6.90
CA LEU A 120 -8.03 23.10 7.32
C LEU A 120 -6.51 23.05 7.11
N ASN A 121 -5.79 22.93 8.23
CA ASN A 121 -4.36 22.65 8.22
C ASN A 121 -4.09 21.24 7.65
N LEU A 122 -3.05 21.11 6.81
CA LEU A 122 -2.66 19.84 6.19
C LEU A 122 -2.43 18.71 7.21
N LEU A 123 -1.85 19.02 8.37
CA LEU A 123 -1.65 18.05 9.45
C LEU A 123 -2.99 17.54 9.98
N THR A 124 -3.93 18.45 10.23
CA THR A 124 -5.28 18.11 10.67
C THR A 124 -6.01 17.28 9.62
N LEU A 125 -5.84 17.58 8.33
CA LEU A 125 -6.40 16.75 7.27
C LEU A 125 -5.80 15.33 7.29
N CYS A 126 -4.48 15.19 7.44
CA CYS A 126 -3.84 13.88 7.50
C CYS A 126 -4.37 13.06 8.69
N GLU A 127 -4.55 13.69 9.86
CA GLU A 127 -5.16 13.07 11.03
C GLU A 127 -6.61 12.64 10.74
N GLN A 128 -7.40 13.50 10.10
CA GLN A 128 -8.77 13.16 9.70
C GLN A 128 -8.81 11.96 8.74
N LEU A 129 -7.93 11.90 7.74
CA LEU A 129 -7.83 10.76 6.83
C LEU A 129 -7.51 9.45 7.57
N ILE A 130 -6.57 9.49 8.53
CA ILE A 130 -6.25 8.32 9.37
C ILE A 130 -7.47 7.89 10.19
N LEU A 131 -8.16 8.84 10.83
CA LEU A 131 -9.33 8.56 11.67
C LEU A 131 -10.49 8.00 10.84
N GLU A 132 -10.80 8.61 9.70
CA GLU A 132 -11.84 8.12 8.79
C GLU A 132 -11.48 6.73 8.23
N CYS A 133 -10.21 6.50 7.89
CA CYS A 133 -9.75 5.18 7.47
C CYS A 133 -9.95 4.14 8.57
N SER A 134 -9.58 4.46 9.82
CA SER A 134 -9.79 3.59 10.96
C SER A 134 -11.27 3.24 11.16
N LYS A 135 -12.19 4.21 10.96
CA LYS A 135 -13.64 3.96 11.02
C LYS A 135 -14.11 3.04 9.88
N LYS A 136 -13.59 3.23 8.67
CA LYS A 136 -13.89 2.36 7.51
C LYS A 136 -13.46 0.92 7.79
N TRP A 137 -12.26 0.70 8.31
CA TRP A 137 -11.81 -0.62 8.76
C TRP A 137 -12.77 -1.24 9.77
N GLN A 138 -13.13 -0.52 10.85
CA GLN A 138 -14.06 -1.02 11.87
C GLN A 138 -15.44 -1.37 11.29
N THR A 139 -15.97 -0.54 10.40
CA THR A 139 -17.29 -0.73 9.80
C THR A 139 -17.34 -1.95 8.88
N GLN A 140 -16.27 -2.21 8.12
CA GLN A 140 -16.21 -3.41 7.29
C GLN A 140 -15.96 -4.67 8.10
N ASN A 141 -15.06 -4.60 9.07
CA ASN A 141 -14.72 -5.69 9.98
C ASN A 141 -15.91 -6.18 10.79
N SER A 142 -16.73 -5.26 11.32
CA SER A 142 -17.97 -5.59 12.02
C SER A 142 -18.98 -6.33 11.15
N LYS A 143 -19.03 -6.05 9.84
CA LYS A 143 -19.88 -6.79 8.89
C LYS A 143 -19.35 -8.20 8.62
N LEU A 144 -18.03 -8.39 8.68
CA LEU A 144 -17.35 -9.65 8.37
C LEU A 144 -16.99 -10.48 9.61
N LEU A 145 -17.37 -10.03 10.82
CA LEU A 145 -16.92 -10.61 12.11
C LEU A 145 -15.39 -10.73 12.22
N MET A 146 -14.64 -9.92 11.47
CA MET A 146 -13.18 -9.88 11.51
C MET A 146 -12.73 -8.80 12.50
N GLN A 147 -11.58 -8.98 13.16
CA GLN A 147 -11.01 -8.00 14.10
C GLN A 147 -9.64 -7.50 13.62
N TYR A 148 -9.46 -7.32 12.31
CA TYR A 148 -8.16 -6.95 11.74
C TYR A 148 -8.14 -5.52 11.21
N ARG A 149 -7.28 -4.66 11.76
CA ARG A 149 -6.96 -3.35 11.19
C ARG A 149 -5.47 -3.32 10.90
N ASP A 150 -5.10 -2.91 9.71
CA ASP A 150 -3.70 -2.66 9.40
C ASP A 150 -3.21 -1.34 10.01
N ASP A 151 -1.89 -1.13 9.99
CA ASP A 151 -1.30 0.14 10.37
C ASP A 151 -1.46 1.19 9.27
N ILE A 152 -1.91 2.38 9.67
CA ILE A 152 -2.28 3.45 8.75
C ILE A 152 -1.23 4.54 8.86
N SER A 153 -0.53 4.81 7.77
CA SER A 153 0.48 5.86 7.68
C SER A 153 0.29 6.67 6.41
N ILE A 154 0.51 7.97 6.51
CA ILE A 154 0.51 8.90 5.38
C ILE A 154 1.61 9.95 5.60
N ALA A 155 2.34 10.26 4.54
CA ALA A 155 3.31 11.34 4.48
C ALA A 155 3.02 12.17 3.24
N VAL A 156 3.00 13.48 3.43
CA VAL A 156 2.70 14.44 2.37
C VAL A 156 3.82 15.47 2.31
N THR A 157 4.31 15.73 1.11
CA THR A 157 5.32 16.76 0.90
C THR A 157 4.96 17.64 -0.29
N ARG A 158 5.25 18.94 -0.16
CA ARG A 158 5.17 19.87 -1.29
C ARG A 158 6.43 19.71 -2.13
N VAL A 159 6.25 19.63 -3.45
CA VAL A 159 7.35 19.59 -4.40
C VAL A 159 7.59 21.00 -4.92
N HIS A 160 8.83 21.46 -4.79
CA HIS A 160 9.28 22.75 -5.31
C HIS A 160 9.91 22.54 -6.69
N LEU A 161 9.35 23.19 -7.71
CA LEU A 161 9.78 23.13 -9.11
C LEU A 161 10.50 24.40 -9.54
#